data_AF-A0A0R2JL21-F1
#
_entry.id   AF-A0A0R2JL21-F1
#
_cell.length_a   1.000
_cell.length_b   1.000
_cell.length_c   1.000
_cell.angle_alpha   90.00
_cell.angle_beta   90.00
_cell.angle_gamma   90.00
#
_symmetry.space_group_name_H-M   'P 1'
#
loop_
_entity.id
_entity.type
_entity.pdbx_description
1 polymer ?
#
loop_
_entity_poly.entity_id
_entity_poly.type
_entity_poly.pdbx_seq_one_letter_code
_entity_poly.pdbx_strand_id
1 'polypeptide(L)'
;MSIRKKNNGKYEVRVYLGCDNRKKQRVYKYKTVAGKREAQLIEAQLLTDVDNGETVTEDKQVNKAEVYTFDEAFKEWWQFYIQQDITQQPKI
;
A
#
# COMPACT_ATOMS: atom_id res chain seq x y z
N MET A 1 -3.78 -20.44 8.54
CA MET A 1 -3.63 -20.71 7.09
C MET A 1 -3.76 -19.40 6.34
N SER A 2 -2.75 -19.01 5.56
CA SER A 2 -2.75 -17.68 4.95
C SER A 2 -2.70 -17.63 3.43
N ILE A 3 -2.81 -18.79 2.76
CA ILE A 3 -2.76 -18.89 1.31
C ILE A 3 -4.17 -18.81 0.74
N ARG A 4 -4.45 -17.80 -0.09
CA ARG A 4 -5.71 -17.62 -0.82
C ARG A 4 -5.48 -17.61 -2.33
N LYS A 5 -6.33 -18.29 -3.09
CA LYS A 5 -6.35 -18.17 -4.56
C LYS A 5 -7.09 -16.89 -4.98
N LYS A 6 -6.49 -16.07 -5.83
CA LYS A 6 -7.08 -14.87 -6.44
C LYS A 6 -7.81 -15.21 -7.74
N ASN A 7 -8.71 -14.33 -8.16
CA ASN A 7 -9.53 -14.50 -9.38
C ASN A 7 -8.67 -14.60 -10.66
N ASN A 8 -7.45 -14.06 -10.65
CA ASN A 8 -6.47 -14.15 -11.73
C ASN A 8 -5.69 -15.48 -11.76
N GLY A 9 -6.08 -16.48 -10.95
CA GLY A 9 -5.42 -17.78 -10.88
C GLY A 9 -4.16 -17.83 -10.01
N LYS A 10 -3.64 -16.68 -9.56
CA LYS A 10 -2.46 -16.57 -8.68
C LYS A 10 -2.83 -16.88 -7.22
N TYR A 11 -1.84 -17.16 -6.40
CA TYR A 11 -1.98 -17.41 -4.97
C TYR A 11 -1.37 -16.26 -4.18
N GLU A 12 -2.10 -15.75 -3.20
CA GLU A 12 -1.65 -14.75 -2.24
C GLU A 12 -1.38 -15.42 -0.89
N VAL A 13 -0.22 -15.12 -0.30
CA VAL A 13 0.22 -15.57 1.01
C VAL A 13 0.21 -14.38 1.97
N ARG A 14 -0.30 -14.56 3.20
CA ARG A 14 -0.44 -13.50 4.21
C ARG A 14 0.10 -13.90 5.58
N VAL A 15 1.31 -13.51 5.93
CA VAL A 15 1.86 -13.82 7.26
C VAL A 15 1.64 -12.66 8.23
N TYR A 16 1.19 -12.97 9.45
CA TYR A 16 1.07 -12.00 10.53
C TYR A 16 2.45 -11.69 11.10
N LEU A 17 2.79 -10.41 11.20
CA LEU A 17 4.11 -9.96 11.64
C LEU A 17 4.10 -9.48 13.10
N GLY A 18 2.95 -9.00 13.59
CA GLY A 18 2.86 -8.40 14.91
C GLY A 18 1.89 -7.22 14.96
N CYS A 19 1.95 -6.47 16.05
CA CYS A 19 1.21 -5.21 16.22
C CYS A 19 2.19 -4.05 16.21
N ASP A 20 1.89 -3.02 15.42
CA ASP A 20 2.57 -1.74 15.54
C ASP A 20 2.06 -1.05 16.82
N ASN A 21 2.93 -0.92 17.81
CA ASN A 21 2.59 -0.32 19.10
C ASN A 21 2.21 1.17 19.00
N ARG A 22 2.63 1.88 17.94
CA ARG A 22 2.29 3.29 17.73
C ARG A 22 0.89 3.45 17.15
N LYS A 23 0.53 2.62 16.18
CA LYS A 23 -0.78 2.68 15.49
C LYS A 23 -1.82 1.75 16.12
N LYS A 24 -1.42 0.86 17.03
CA LYS A 24 -2.25 -0.24 17.58
C LYS A 24 -2.92 -1.10 16.50
N GLN A 25 -2.27 -1.23 15.35
CA GLN A 25 -2.79 -1.98 14.20
C GLN A 25 -1.97 -3.25 13.96
N ARG A 26 -2.66 -4.30 13.52
CA ARG A 26 -2.05 -5.57 13.15
C ARG A 26 -1.36 -5.44 11.79
N VAL A 27 -0.09 -5.83 11.73
CA VAL A 27 0.72 -5.76 10.51
C VAL A 27 0.80 -7.14 9.87
N TYR A 28 0.68 -7.19 8.54
CA TYR A 28 0.70 -8.42 7.76
C TYR A 28 1.61 -8.26 6.54
N LYS A 29 2.40 -9.29 6.20
CA LYS A 29 3.22 -9.36 4.99
C LYS A 29 2.45 -10.11 3.92
N TYR A 30 2.33 -9.52 2.73
CA TYR A 30 1.60 -10.11 1.60
C TYR A 30 2.58 -10.45 0.47
N LYS A 31 2.42 -11.63 -0.13
CA LYS A 31 3.17 -12.01 -1.34
C LYS A 31 2.28 -12.77 -2.30
N THR A 32 2.26 -12.36 -3.57
CA THR A 32 1.45 -13.04 -4.62
C THR A 32 2.38 -13.82 -5.54
N VAL A 33 2.07 -15.10 -5.78
CA VAL A 33 2.85 -16.04 -6.61
C VAL A 33 1.96 -16.79 -7.59
N ALA A 34 2.54 -17.39 -8.63
CA ALA A 34 1.76 -18.06 -9.68
C ALA A 34 1.30 -19.46 -9.26
N GLY A 35 2.17 -20.22 -8.57
CA GLY A 35 1.91 -21.61 -8.20
C GLY A 35 1.47 -21.81 -6.75
N LYS A 36 0.65 -22.84 -6.50
CA LYS A 36 0.29 -23.27 -5.14
C LYS A 36 1.49 -23.77 -4.35
N ARG A 37 2.39 -24.53 -4.99
CA ARG A 37 3.60 -25.07 -4.38
C ARG A 37 4.58 -23.95 -4.00
N GLU A 38 4.73 -22.96 -4.86
CA GLU A 38 5.51 -21.75 -4.56
C GLU A 38 4.92 -21.00 -3.37
N ALA A 39 3.59 -20.88 -3.30
CA ALA A 39 2.92 -20.19 -2.20
C ALA A 39 3.22 -20.84 -0.85
N GLN A 40 3.29 -22.18 -0.79
CA GLN A 40 3.65 -22.92 0.42
C GLN A 40 5.11 -22.70 0.83
N LEU A 41 6.04 -22.70 -0.14
CA LEU A 41 7.45 -22.41 0.14
C LEU A 41 7.64 -20.98 0.64
N ILE A 42 6.94 -20.03 0.02
CA ILE A 42 6.96 -18.62 0.42
C ILE A 42 6.34 -18.43 1.81
N GLU A 43 5.26 -19.15 2.15
CA GLU A 43 4.68 -19.11 3.50
C GLU A 43 5.68 -19.58 4.55
N ALA A 44 6.36 -20.70 4.31
CA ALA A 44 7.39 -21.22 5.21
C ALA A 44 8.57 -20.25 5.36
N GLN A 45 9.02 -19.65 4.26
CA GLN A 45 10.07 -18.63 4.30
C GLN A 45 9.64 -17.42 5.13
N LEU A 46 8.44 -16.88 4.88
CA LEU A 46 7.93 -15.71 5.58
C LEU A 46 7.69 -15.99 7.07
N LEU A 47 7.30 -17.20 7.46
CA LEU A 47 7.23 -17.60 8.86
C LEU A 47 8.61 -17.64 9.51
N THR A 48 9.61 -18.18 8.81
CA THR A 48 11.00 -18.23 9.27
C THR A 48 11.57 -16.83 9.45
N ASP A 49 11.30 -15.90 8.53
CA ASP A 49 11.71 -14.50 8.63
C ASP A 49 11.10 -13.82 9.87
N VAL A 50 9.83 -14.13 10.18
CA VAL A 50 9.12 -13.62 11.37
C VAL A 50 9.73 -14.19 12.65
N ASP A 51 9.99 -15.50 12.69
CA ASP A 51 10.58 -16.17 13.86
C ASP A 51 12.01 -15.68 14.14
N ASN A 52 12.76 -15.35 13.09
CA ASN A 52 14.11 -14.78 13.19
C ASN A 52 14.12 -13.30 13.62
N GLY A 53 12.95 -12.67 13.79
CA GLY A 53 12.87 -11.30 14.28
C GLY A 53 13.27 -10.26 13.25
N GLU A 54 13.16 -10.54 11.94
CA GLU A 54 13.19 -9.50 10.92
C GLU A 54 11.95 -8.60 11.12
N THR A 55 12.07 -7.63 12.01
CA THR A 55 11.15 -6.51 12.11
C THR A 55 11.13 -5.84 10.76
N VAL A 56 9.93 -5.75 10.19
CA VAL A 56 9.65 -4.97 8.99
C VAL A 56 10.22 -3.57 9.20
N THR A 57 11.42 -3.31 8.66
CA THR A 57 11.69 -2.01 8.09
C THR A 57 10.51 -1.82 7.15
N GLU A 58 9.62 -0.89 7.48
CA GLU A 58 8.69 -0.38 6.48
C GLU A 58 9.62 -0.02 5.31
N ASP A 59 9.70 -0.89 4.30
CA ASP A 59 9.80 -0.45 2.93
C ASP A 59 8.54 0.40 2.79
N LYS A 60 8.62 1.63 3.29
CA LYS A 60 7.95 2.76 2.71
C LYS A 60 8.37 2.59 1.27
N GLN A 61 7.50 1.98 0.47
CA GLN A 61 7.35 2.38 -0.89
C GLN A 61 7.32 3.87 -0.77
N VAL A 62 8.48 4.49 -0.99
CA VAL A 62 8.58 5.92 -1.19
C VAL A 62 7.59 6.06 -2.31
N ASN A 63 6.40 6.57 -2.01
CA ASN A 63 5.45 6.99 -3.01
C ASN A 63 6.33 7.85 -3.89
N LYS A 64 6.75 7.30 -5.04
CA LYS A 64 7.50 8.07 -6.01
C LYS A 64 6.59 9.24 -6.23
N ALA A 65 7.01 10.43 -5.79
CA ALA A 65 6.21 11.63 -5.96
C ALA A 65 5.76 11.58 -7.42
N GLU A 66 4.45 11.52 -7.64
CA GLU A 66 3.92 11.50 -8.99
C GLU A 66 4.52 12.72 -9.67
N VAL A 67 5.31 12.49 -10.72
CA VAL A 67 5.98 13.57 -11.43
C VAL A 67 4.87 14.27 -12.21
N TYR A 68 4.20 15.21 -11.57
CA TYR A 68 3.17 16.02 -12.23
C TYR A 68 3.81 16.75 -13.40
N THR A 69 3.20 16.63 -14.57
CA THR A 69 3.55 17.52 -15.68
C THR A 69 3.05 18.92 -15.36
N PHE A 70 3.70 19.96 -15.92
CA PHE A 70 3.30 21.36 -15.67
C PHE A 70 1.81 21.60 -15.95
N ASP A 71 1.26 20.93 -16.96
CA ASP A 71 -0.16 21.02 -17.34
C ASP A 71 -1.12 20.46 -16.28
N GLU A 72 -0.73 19.40 -15.57
CA GLU A 72 -1.52 18.81 -14.48
C GLU A 72 -1.49 19.70 -13.25
N ALA A 73 -0.32 20.20 -12.88
CA ALA A 73 -0.17 21.16 -11.78
C ALA A 73 -0.93 22.48 -12.05
N PHE A 74 -0.92 22.95 -13.31
CA PHE A 74 -1.65 24.16 -13.70
C PHE A 74 -3.16 23.97 -13.61
N LYS A 75 -3.69 22.82 -14.01
CA LYS A 75 -5.14 22.52 -13.89
C LYS A 75 -5.61 22.51 -12.44
N GLU A 76 -4.85 21.88 -11.55
CA GLU A 76 -5.19 21.85 -10.13
C GLU A 76 -5.14 23.26 -9.51
N TRP A 77 -4.08 24.02 -9.81
CA TRP A 77 -3.97 25.41 -9.36
C TRP A 77 -5.11 26.29 -9.89
N TRP A 78 -5.47 26.14 -11.17
CA TRP A 78 -6.54 26.93 -11.79
C TRP A 78 -7.93 26.58 -11.22
N GLN A 79 -8.19 25.31 -10.91
CA GLN A 79 -9.43 24.91 -10.23
C GLN A 79 -9.51 25.48 -8.82
N PHE A 80 -8.39 25.50 -8.09
CA PHE A 80 -8.32 26.15 -6.78
C PHE A 80 -8.57 27.66 -6.89
N TYR A 81 -7.97 28.33 -7.88
CA TYR A 81 -8.19 29.76 -8.14
C TYR A 81 -9.66 30.08 -8.43
N ILE A 82 -10.32 29.31 -9.31
CA ILE A 82 -11.75 29.48 -9.60
C ILE A 82 -12.61 29.30 -8.34
N GLN A 83 -12.33 28.28 -7.52
CA GLN A 83 -13.07 28.07 -6.27
C GLN A 83 -12.94 29.26 -5.32
N GLN A 84 -11.76 29.87 -5.23
CA GLN A 84 -11.55 31.06 -4.40
C GLN A 84 -12.28 32.29 -4.95
N ASP A 85 -12.25 32.51 -6.26
CA ASP A 85 -12.95 33.63 -6.92
C ASP A 85 -14.48 33.53 -6.77
N ILE A 86 -15.05 32.32 -6.83
CA ILE A 86 -16.48 32.09 -6.59
C ILE A 86 -16.86 32.35 -5.13
N THR A 87 -16.01 31.98 -4.17
CA THR A 87 -16.27 32.26 -2.74
C THR A 87 -16.13 33.74 -2.37
N GLN A 88 -15.44 34.55 -3.18
CA GLN A 88 -15.25 35.98 -2.91
C GLN A 88 -16.29 36.89 -3.56
N GLN A 89 -17.24 36.38 -4.37
CA GLN A 89 -18.34 37.22 -4.85
C GLN A 89 -19.27 37.58 -3.69
N PRO A 90 -19.40 38.87 -3.31
CA PRO A 90 -20.39 39.28 -2.33
C PRO A 90 -21.78 39.00 -2.91
N LYS A 91 -22.60 38.26 -2.17
CA LYS A 91 -24.03 38.13 -2.45
C LYS A 91 -24.62 39.54 -2.49
N ILE A 92 -25.03 39.97 -3.68
CA ILE A 92 -25.89 41.16 -3.88
C ILE A 92 -27.29 40.83 -3.34
#